data_AF-A0A968MM46-F1
#
_entry.id   AF-A0A968MM46-F1
#
_cell.length_a   1.000
_cell.length_b   1.000
_cell.length_c   1.000
_cell.angle_alpha   90.00
_cell.angle_beta   90.00
_cell.angle_gamma   90.00
#
_symmetry.space_group_name_H-M   'P 1'
#
loop_
_entity.id
_entity.type
_entity.pdbx_description
1 polymer ?
#
loop_
_entity_poly.entity_id
_entity_poly.type
_entity_poly.pdbx_seq_one_letter_code
_entity_poly.pdbx_strand_id
1 'polypeptide(L)'
;MMKEHHLEDAILLSYAGGHLDDAAREGVLSHLSRCEACRARLAEIQRVVEALPTAVAEPPSVGFDVRLRARLDEIDRDAEAPSWSRWLSVGAPVAAACAIAAIRHREGLELRPGVRALPERATIEVPADLDLLADLELLEDLEALEILDVVEDLDAIRALPEEG
;
A
#
# COMPACT_ATOMS: atom_id res chain seq x y z
N MET A 1 42.36 7.22 -14.47
CA MET A 1 42.06 8.32 -13.53
C MET A 1 40.58 8.61 -13.68
N MET A 2 39.77 8.05 -12.79
CA MET A 2 38.30 7.99 -12.93
C MET A 2 37.74 9.36 -12.55
N LYS A 3 37.02 10.02 -13.46
CA LYS A 3 36.35 11.28 -13.16
C LYS A 3 35.29 10.99 -12.10
N GLU A 4 35.52 11.42 -10.88
CA GLU A 4 34.48 11.40 -9.85
C GLU A 4 33.36 12.34 -10.33
N HIS A 5 32.23 11.75 -10.71
CA HIS A 5 31.06 12.50 -11.11
C HIS A 5 30.43 13.05 -9.83
N HIS A 6 30.73 14.31 -9.50
CA HIS A 6 30.11 15.01 -8.37
C HIS A 6 28.69 15.44 -8.74
N LEU A 7 27.86 15.64 -7.74
CA LEU A 7 26.53 16.22 -7.92
C LEU A 7 26.64 17.69 -8.27
N GLU A 8 25.76 18.15 -9.16
CA GLU A 8 25.63 19.57 -9.47
C GLU A 8 25.08 20.35 -8.27
N ASP A 9 25.59 21.57 -8.07
CA ASP A 9 25.13 22.45 -6.99
C ASP A 9 23.62 22.71 -7.02
N ALA A 10 23.00 22.72 -8.21
CA ALA A 10 21.55 22.88 -8.36
C ALA A 10 20.77 21.73 -7.71
N ILE A 11 21.28 20.50 -7.78
CA ILE A 11 20.68 19.33 -7.13
C ILE A 11 20.91 19.40 -5.62
N LEU A 12 22.13 19.77 -5.18
CA LEU A 12 22.42 19.93 -3.75
C LEU A 12 21.59 21.04 -3.10
N LEU A 13 21.35 22.14 -3.81
CA LEU A 13 20.48 23.23 -3.37
C LEU A 13 19.02 22.78 -3.31
N SER A 14 18.54 22.06 -4.32
CA SER A 14 17.18 21.49 -4.33
C SER A 14 16.99 20.49 -3.18
N TYR A 15 18.01 19.67 -2.90
CA TYR A 15 18.03 18.76 -1.75
C TYR A 15 17.99 19.53 -0.42
N ALA A 16 18.86 20.53 -0.24
CA ALA A 16 18.91 21.36 0.97
C ALA A 16 17.59 22.10 1.24
N GLY A 17 16.91 22.56 0.17
CA GLY A 17 15.60 23.20 0.26
C GLY A 17 14.42 22.24 0.35
N GLY A 18 14.63 20.92 0.23
CA GLY A 18 13.56 19.91 0.32
C GLY A 18 12.65 19.83 -0.91
N HIS A 19 13.10 20.28 -2.09
CA HIS A 19 12.30 20.36 -3.31
C HIS A 19 12.42 19.13 -4.23
N LEU A 20 13.18 18.11 -3.82
CA LEU A 20 13.34 16.87 -4.58
C LEU A 20 12.22 15.86 -4.26
N ASP A 21 11.77 15.15 -5.29
CA ASP A 21 10.96 13.94 -5.14
C ASP A 21 11.74 12.81 -4.45
N ASP A 22 11.01 11.75 -4.06
CA ASP A 22 11.57 10.65 -3.26
C ASP A 22 12.68 9.89 -3.98
N ALA A 23 12.54 9.66 -5.29
CA ALA A 23 13.53 8.92 -6.07
C ALA A 23 14.83 9.73 -6.23
N ALA A 24 14.71 11.02 -6.55
CA ALA A 24 15.84 11.93 -6.65
C ALA A 24 16.54 12.11 -5.29
N ARG A 25 15.76 12.21 -4.21
CA ARG A 25 16.29 12.29 -2.84
C ARG A 25 17.09 11.05 -2.46
N GLU A 26 16.60 9.86 -2.77
CA GLU A 26 17.31 8.60 -2.50
C GLU A 26 18.62 8.51 -3.29
N GLY A 27 18.60 8.92 -4.57
CA GLY A 27 19.81 9.01 -5.40
C GLY A 27 20.88 9.93 -4.79
N VAL A 28 20.47 11.10 -4.32
CA VAL A 28 21.37 12.04 -3.63
C VAL A 28 21.92 11.45 -2.34
N LEU A 29 21.08 10.83 -1.50
CA LEU A 29 21.51 10.16 -0.26
C LEU A 29 22.54 9.06 -0.53
N SER A 30 22.28 8.22 -1.54
CA SER A 30 23.20 7.16 -1.98
C SER A 30 24.56 7.74 -2.37
N HIS A 31 24.58 8.85 -3.12
CA HIS A 31 25.83 9.53 -3.49
C HIS A 31 26.56 10.13 -2.28
N LEU A 32 25.85 10.86 -1.41
CA LEU A 32 26.41 11.49 -0.21
C LEU A 32 26.98 10.48 0.80
N SER A 33 26.50 9.23 0.79
CA SER A 33 27.07 8.17 1.61
C SER A 33 28.51 7.82 1.20
N ARG A 34 28.87 8.03 -0.08
CA ARG A 34 30.15 7.62 -0.67
C ARG A 34 31.08 8.78 -1.05
N CYS A 35 30.56 9.99 -1.23
CA CYS A 35 31.35 11.15 -1.67
C CYS A 35 31.49 12.21 -0.58
N GLU A 36 32.70 12.36 -0.03
CA GLU A 36 33.00 13.38 0.98
C GLU A 36 32.97 14.80 0.41
N ALA A 37 33.43 15.01 -0.83
CA ALA A 37 33.42 16.32 -1.48
C ALA A 37 31.99 16.89 -1.61
N CYS A 38 31.02 16.07 -2.02
CA CYS A 38 29.62 16.48 -2.10
C CYS A 38 29.01 16.72 -0.71
N ARG A 39 29.43 16.00 0.34
CA ARG A 39 29.03 16.30 1.73
C ARG A 39 29.56 17.65 2.19
N ALA A 40 30.83 17.95 1.92
CA ALA A 40 31.43 19.24 2.25
C ALA A 40 30.72 20.39 1.51
N ARG A 41 30.43 20.18 0.22
CA ARG A 41 29.70 21.17 -0.60
C ARG A 41 28.27 21.39 -0.11
N LEU A 42 27.55 20.32 0.24
CA LEU A 42 26.23 20.41 0.83
C LEU A 42 26.26 21.21 2.15
N ALA A 43 27.25 20.98 3.01
CA ALA A 43 27.39 21.71 4.27
C ALA A 43 27.68 23.21 4.06
N GLU A 44 28.38 23.60 2.99
CA GLU A 44 28.51 25.01 2.58
C GLU A 44 27.16 25.62 2.18
N ILE A 45 26.41 24.91 1.35
CA ILE A 45 25.09 25.35 0.88
C ILE A 45 24.11 25.48 2.05
N GLN A 46 24.08 24.49 2.95
CA GLN A 46 23.22 24.50 4.14
C GLN A 46 23.49 25.70 5.05
N ARG A 47 24.76 26.06 5.27
CA ARG A 47 25.12 27.25 6.04
C ARG A 47 24.56 28.53 5.43
N VAL A 48 24.54 28.64 4.10
CA VAL A 48 23.95 29.79 3.42
C VAL A 48 22.42 29.77 3.57
N VAL A 49 21.78 28.62 3.38
CA VAL A 49 20.33 28.45 3.51
C VAL A 49 19.84 28.77 4.93
N GLU A 50 20.54 28.29 5.96
CA GLU A 50 20.23 28.56 7.37
C GLU A 50 20.44 30.03 7.76
N ALA A 51 21.37 30.72 7.10
CA ALA A 51 21.60 32.14 7.32
C ALA A 51 20.53 33.04 6.66
N LEU A 52 19.73 32.50 5.73
CA LEU A 52 18.63 33.25 5.15
C LEU A 52 17.54 33.44 6.22
N PRO A 53 17.01 34.67 6.38
CA PRO A 53 15.89 34.89 7.27
C PRO A 53 14.70 34.06 6.76
N THR A 54 14.34 33.03 7.50
CA THR A 54 13.12 32.27 7.23
C THR A 54 11.94 33.21 7.43
N ALA A 55 11.00 33.21 6.47
CA ALA A 55 9.74 33.90 6.64
C ALA A 55 9.14 33.49 7.99
N VAL A 56 8.64 34.46 8.77
CA VAL A 56 8.00 34.19 10.05
C VAL A 56 6.91 33.15 9.82
N ALA A 57 7.16 31.92 10.26
CA ALA A 57 6.20 30.84 10.10
C ALA A 57 4.98 31.19 10.95
N GLU A 58 3.80 31.13 10.34
CA GLU A 58 2.54 31.23 11.08
C GLU A 58 2.54 30.14 12.16
N PRO A 59 2.24 30.46 13.43
CA PRO A 59 2.16 29.45 14.47
C PRO A 59 1.18 28.34 14.08
N PRO A 60 1.48 27.08 14.42
CA PRO A 60 0.58 25.98 14.13
C PRO A 60 -0.77 26.18 14.85
N SER A 61 -1.83 25.62 14.26
CA SER A 61 -3.18 25.69 14.84
C SER A 61 -3.24 25.10 16.26
N VAL A 62 -4.19 25.59 17.06
CA VAL A 62 -4.44 25.09 18.41
C VAL A 62 -4.64 23.56 18.40
N GLY A 63 -3.95 22.88 19.30
CA GLY A 63 -3.99 21.42 19.43
C GLY A 63 -3.19 20.64 18.39
N PHE A 64 -2.37 21.31 17.55
CA PHE A 64 -1.45 20.62 16.63
C PHE A 64 -0.57 19.60 17.35
N ASP A 65 0.04 19.97 18.47
CA ASP A 65 0.92 19.07 19.23
C ASP A 65 0.20 17.82 19.75
N VAL A 66 -1.08 17.97 20.10
CA VAL A 66 -1.91 16.84 20.55
C VAL A 66 -2.15 15.88 19.40
N ARG A 67 -2.51 16.39 18.22
CA ARG A 67 -2.74 15.56 17.02
C ARG A 67 -1.45 14.93 16.51
N LEU A 68 -0.35 15.67 16.50
CA LEU A 68 0.96 15.17 16.11
C LEU A 68 1.40 14.03 17.03
N ARG A 69 1.32 14.23 18.34
CA ARG A 69 1.71 13.20 19.32
C ARG A 69 0.83 11.97 19.20
N ALA A 70 -0.49 12.13 19.08
CA ALA A 70 -1.40 11.01 18.86
C ALA A 70 -1.06 10.21 17.58
N ARG A 71 -0.60 10.89 16.51
CA ARG A 71 -0.19 10.22 15.26
C ARG A 71 1.15 9.50 15.40
N LEU A 72 2.11 10.07 16.13
CA LEU A 72 3.38 9.40 16.43
C LEU A 72 3.15 8.15 17.30
N ASP A 73 2.32 8.25 18.34
CA ASP A 73 1.97 7.13 19.21
C ASP A 73 1.26 5.99 18.46
N GLU A 74 0.60 6.27 17.34
CA GLU A 74 0.01 5.26 16.45
C GLU A 74 1.07 4.52 15.64
N ILE A 75 2.03 5.25 15.06
CA ILE A 75 3.15 4.68 14.30
C ILE A 75 4.01 3.79 15.21
N ASP A 76 4.30 4.24 16.43
CA ASP A 76 5.11 3.47 17.38
C ASP A 76 4.40 2.19 17.80
N ARG A 77 3.10 2.24 18.09
CA ARG A 77 2.30 1.03 18.41
C ARG A 77 2.27 0.03 17.27
N ASP A 78 2.18 0.49 16.02
CA ASP A 78 2.21 -0.38 14.85
C ASP A 78 3.59 -1.01 14.62
N ALA A 79 4.67 -0.28 14.94
CA ALA A 79 6.04 -0.79 14.89
C ALA A 79 6.33 -1.82 16.00
N GLU A 80 5.75 -1.62 17.18
CA GLU A 80 5.92 -2.49 18.36
C GLU A 80 4.97 -3.70 18.38
N ALA A 81 3.93 -3.71 17.54
CA ALA A 81 2.97 -4.80 17.49
C ALA A 81 3.69 -6.13 17.16
N PRO A 82 3.64 -7.15 18.03
CA PRO A 82 4.34 -8.40 17.78
C PRO A 82 3.82 -9.07 16.51
N SER A 83 4.70 -9.53 15.62
CA SER A 83 4.31 -10.25 14.39
C SER A 83 3.37 -11.45 14.68
N TRP A 84 3.52 -12.08 15.85
CA TRP A 84 2.65 -13.17 16.30
C TRP A 84 1.24 -12.71 16.78
N SER A 85 0.92 -11.42 16.88
CA SER A 85 -0.46 -11.00 17.10
C SER A 85 -1.24 -10.93 15.77
N ARG A 86 -0.54 -10.61 14.68
CA ARG A 86 -1.10 -10.51 13.32
C ARG A 86 -1.53 -11.85 12.72
N TRP A 87 -0.74 -12.92 12.87
CA TRP A 87 -1.19 -14.27 12.46
C TRP A 87 -2.32 -14.82 13.34
N LEU A 88 -2.47 -14.37 14.60
CA LEU A 88 -3.60 -14.77 15.43
C LEU A 88 -4.87 -14.02 15.03
N SER A 89 -4.81 -12.73 14.73
CA SER A 89 -5.99 -11.98 14.29
C SER A 89 -6.53 -12.45 12.94
N VAL A 90 -5.67 -12.98 12.05
CA VAL A 90 -6.09 -13.53 10.74
C VAL A 90 -6.33 -15.05 10.79
N GLY A 91 -5.52 -15.80 11.55
CA GLY A 91 -5.55 -17.27 11.57
C GLY A 91 -6.39 -17.91 12.69
N ALA A 92 -6.61 -17.22 13.81
CA ALA A 92 -7.43 -17.76 14.91
C ALA A 92 -8.88 -18.07 14.54
N PRO A 93 -9.61 -17.25 13.75
CA PRO A 93 -11.00 -17.60 13.39
C PRO A 93 -11.07 -18.85 12.50
N VAL A 94 -10.12 -19.03 11.58
CA VAL A 94 -10.04 -20.22 10.71
C VAL A 94 -9.65 -21.46 11.52
N ALA A 95 -8.64 -21.36 12.38
CA ALA A 95 -8.22 -22.47 13.23
C ALA A 95 -9.31 -22.91 14.22
N ALA A 96 -10.05 -21.95 14.80
CA ALA A 96 -11.19 -22.25 15.68
C ALA A 96 -12.33 -22.96 14.93
N ALA A 97 -12.66 -22.52 13.71
CA ALA A 97 -13.67 -23.18 12.88
C ALA A 97 -13.27 -24.62 12.52
N CYS A 98 -12.01 -24.84 12.12
CA CYS A 98 -11.48 -26.17 11.84
C CYS A 98 -11.48 -27.08 13.08
N ALA A 99 -11.11 -26.55 14.26
CA ALA A 99 -11.12 -27.31 15.50
C ALA A 99 -12.54 -27.72 15.91
N ILE A 100 -13.52 -26.82 15.77
CA ILE A 100 -14.94 -27.14 16.04
C ILE A 100 -15.44 -28.19 15.05
N ALA A 101 -15.11 -28.08 13.76
CA ALA A 101 -15.48 -29.07 12.74
C ALA A 101 -14.84 -30.45 13.01
N ALA A 102 -13.57 -30.49 13.43
CA ALA A 102 -12.87 -31.73 13.75
C ALA A 102 -13.42 -32.41 15.02
N ILE A 103 -13.72 -31.64 16.07
CA ILE A 103 -14.37 -32.16 17.28
C ILE A 103 -15.76 -32.73 16.93
N ARG A 104 -16.54 -32.02 16.10
CA ARG A 104 -17.86 -32.46 15.63
C ARG A 104 -17.78 -33.76 14.82
N HIS A 105 -16.81 -33.87 13.91
CA HIS A 105 -16.58 -35.08 13.12
C HIS A 105 -16.17 -36.26 14.01
N ARG A 106 -15.34 -36.04 15.02
CA ARG A 106 -14.90 -37.09 15.96
C ARG A 106 -16.03 -37.64 16.83
N GLU A 107 -16.95 -36.78 17.25
CA GLU A 107 -18.10 -37.14 18.09
C GLU A 107 -19.27 -37.72 17.28
N GLY A 108 -19.12 -37.92 15.96
CA GLY A 108 -20.17 -38.50 15.10
C GLY A 108 -21.46 -37.66 15.07
N LEU A 109 -21.36 -36.37 15.41
CA LEU A 109 -22.46 -35.43 15.38
C LEU A 109 -22.64 -34.92 13.94
N GLU A 110 -23.20 -35.77 13.09
CA GLU A 110 -23.76 -35.33 11.82
C GLU A 110 -24.85 -34.30 12.13
N LEU A 111 -24.55 -33.03 11.85
CA LEU A 111 -25.60 -32.06 11.61
C LEU A 111 -26.34 -32.58 10.38
N ARG A 112 -27.44 -33.32 10.59
CA ARG A 112 -28.52 -33.30 9.61
C ARG A 112 -28.74 -31.81 9.36
N PRO A 113 -28.47 -31.27 8.15
CA PRO A 113 -28.94 -29.94 7.85
C PRO A 113 -30.41 -29.98 8.22
N GLY A 114 -30.82 -29.10 9.13
CA GLY A 114 -32.19 -29.00 9.57
C GLY A 114 -33.01 -28.54 8.38
N VAL A 115 -33.32 -29.45 7.46
CA VAL A 115 -34.41 -29.32 6.51
C VAL A 115 -35.63 -29.36 7.42
N ARG A 116 -36.03 -28.17 7.90
CA ARG A 116 -37.39 -27.97 8.35
C ARG A 116 -38.24 -28.51 7.21
N ALA A 117 -39.01 -29.57 7.47
CA ALA A 117 -40.09 -29.95 6.59
C ALA A 117 -40.92 -28.67 6.39
N LEU A 118 -40.81 -28.08 5.21
CA LEU A 118 -41.67 -26.96 4.84
C LEU A 118 -43.09 -27.50 4.88
N PRO A 119 -44.03 -26.88 5.62
CA PRO A 119 -45.42 -27.25 5.51
C PRO A 119 -45.85 -27.10 4.05
N GLU A 120 -46.46 -28.16 3.52
CA GLU A 120 -46.98 -28.18 2.16
C GLU A 120 -48.02 -27.06 2.01
N ARG A 121 -47.67 -26.08 1.17
CA ARG A 121 -48.47 -24.91 0.75
C ARG A 121 -48.78 -23.88 1.85
N ALA A 122 -47.85 -22.96 2.07
CA ALA A 122 -48.22 -21.57 2.32
C ALA A 122 -48.30 -20.84 0.97
N THR A 123 -49.52 -20.51 0.52
CA THR A 123 -49.72 -19.60 -0.61
C THR A 123 -49.30 -18.21 -0.17
N ILE A 124 -48.17 -17.73 -0.69
CA ILE A 124 -47.76 -16.34 -0.57
C ILE A 124 -48.56 -15.56 -1.61
N GLU A 125 -49.47 -14.68 -1.15
CA GLU A 125 -50.07 -13.68 -2.02
C GLU A 125 -49.00 -12.62 -2.30
N VAL A 126 -48.47 -12.62 -3.52
CA VAL A 126 -47.54 -11.59 -4.01
C VAL A 126 -48.39 -10.38 -4.40
N PRO A 127 -48.21 -9.21 -3.77
CA PRO A 127 -48.87 -7.98 -4.21
C PRO A 127 -48.37 -7.64 -5.63
N ALA A 128 -49.28 -7.21 -6.50
CA ALA A 128 -49.03 -6.97 -7.93
C ALA A 128 -48.08 -5.80 -8.25
N ASP A 129 -47.40 -5.24 -7.24
CA ASP A 129 -46.60 -4.03 -7.38
C ASP A 129 -45.08 -4.30 -7.42
N LEU A 130 -44.69 -5.55 -7.62
CA LEU A 130 -43.29 -5.97 -7.79
C LEU A 130 -42.90 -6.09 -9.28
N ASP A 131 -43.27 -5.08 -10.08
CA ASP A 131 -42.83 -4.91 -11.47
C ASP A 131 -41.40 -4.35 -11.59
N LEU A 132 -40.67 -4.17 -10.49
CA LEU A 132 -39.35 -3.52 -10.47
C LEU A 132 -38.16 -4.49 -10.52
N LEU A 133 -38.36 -5.77 -10.83
CA LEU A 133 -37.28 -6.76 -10.95
C LEU A 133 -37.22 -7.46 -12.32
N ALA A 134 -38.01 -7.01 -13.30
CA ALA A 134 -37.98 -7.55 -14.65
C ALA A 134 -36.93 -6.89 -15.57
N ASP A 135 -36.24 -5.85 -15.11
CA ASP A 135 -35.37 -5.00 -15.96
C ASP A 135 -33.88 -5.01 -15.55
N LEU A 136 -33.39 -6.13 -15.00
CA LEU A 136 -31.95 -6.38 -14.83
C LEU A 136 -31.45 -7.56 -15.68
N GLU A 137 -32.05 -7.74 -16.87
CA GLU A 137 -31.36 -8.35 -18.02
C GLU A 137 -30.49 -7.28 -18.69
N LEU A 138 -29.31 -6.98 -18.13
CA LEU A 138 -28.16 -6.52 -18.92
C LEU A 138 -26.92 -6.44 -18.03
N LEU A 139 -26.09 -7.48 -18.08
CA LEU A 139 -24.62 -7.48 -18.17
C LEU A 139 -24.14 -8.93 -17.88
N GLU A 140 -24.57 -9.88 -18.72
CA GLU A 140 -23.98 -11.23 -18.75
C GLU A 140 -22.63 -11.27 -19.48
N ASP A 141 -22.17 -10.17 -20.09
CA ASP A 141 -20.91 -10.12 -20.83
C ASP A 141 -19.92 -9.09 -20.24
N LEU A 142 -19.32 -9.42 -19.10
CA LEU A 142 -17.97 -8.96 -18.79
C LEU A 142 -17.09 -10.20 -18.74
N GLU A 143 -16.89 -10.81 -19.91
CA GLU A 143 -15.67 -11.57 -20.16
C GLU A 143 -14.52 -10.71 -19.66
N ALA A 144 -13.80 -11.29 -18.69
CA ALA A 144 -12.64 -10.69 -18.07
C ALA A 144 -11.75 -10.09 -19.16
N LEU A 145 -11.30 -8.84 -18.97
CA LEU A 145 -10.27 -8.24 -19.80
C LEU A 145 -9.05 -9.18 -19.82
N GLU A 146 -9.00 -10.04 -20.83
CA GLU A 146 -7.81 -10.74 -21.30
C GLU A 146 -6.94 -9.69 -22.01
N ILE A 147 -6.48 -8.71 -21.22
CA ILE A 147 -5.43 -7.78 -21.65
C ILE A 147 -4.17 -8.22 -20.90
N LEU A 148 -3.67 -9.38 -21.29
CA LEU A 148 -2.31 -9.79 -20.96
C LEU A 148 -1.65 -10.64 -22.06
N ASP A 149 -2.12 -10.49 -23.31
CA ASP A 149 -1.52 -11.15 -24.48
C ASP A 149 -0.66 -10.20 -25.36
N VAL A 150 -0.13 -9.10 -24.81
CA VAL A 150 0.59 -8.07 -25.61
C VAL A 150 2.06 -7.90 -25.22
N VAL A 151 2.73 -8.94 -24.69
CA VAL A 151 4.21 -8.93 -24.74
C VAL A 151 4.78 -10.33 -25.03
N GLU A 152 4.35 -10.93 -26.14
CA GLU A 152 4.95 -12.18 -26.64
C GLU A 152 6.24 -11.96 -27.46
N ASP A 153 6.89 -10.80 -27.41
CA ASP A 153 8.06 -10.54 -28.28
C ASP A 153 9.19 -9.70 -27.65
N LEU A 154 9.50 -9.97 -26.37
CA LEU A 154 10.67 -9.40 -25.68
C LEU A 154 12.01 -10.11 -26.00
N ASP A 155 11.99 -11.15 -26.84
CA ASP A 155 13.21 -11.82 -27.31
C ASP A 155 13.77 -11.22 -28.62
N ALA A 156 13.00 -10.41 -29.34
CA ALA A 156 13.45 -9.75 -30.58
C ALA A 156 14.43 -8.58 -30.36
N ILE A 157 14.50 -8.00 -29.15
CA ILE A 157 15.43 -6.89 -28.83
C ILE A 157 16.80 -7.43 -28.35
N ARG A 158 16.90 -8.71 -27.96
CA ARG A 158 18.15 -9.30 -27.42
C ARG A 158 19.16 -9.73 -28.49
N ALA A 159 18.80 -9.64 -29.77
CA ALA A 159 19.62 -10.10 -30.89
C ALA A 159 20.10 -8.98 -31.83
N LEU A 160 20.20 -7.73 -31.36
CA LEU A 160 20.97 -6.72 -32.07
C LEU A 160 22.45 -6.79 -31.63
N PRO A 161 23.38 -7.16 -32.53
CA PRO A 161 24.80 -7.06 -32.26
C PRO A 161 25.22 -5.58 -32.09
N GLU A 162 26.03 -5.37 -31.08
CA GLU A 162 26.79 -4.14 -30.80
C GLU A 162 27.75 -3.86 -31.98
N GLU A 163 27.35 -3.05 -32.97
CA GLU A 163 28.22 -2.70 -34.10
C GLU A 163 28.16 -1.18 -34.37
N GLY A 164 29.21 -0.45 -33.96
CA GLY A 164 29.47 0.94 -34.35
C GLY A 164 30.18 1.79 -33.31
#